data_AF-A0A4Z2CDD7-F1
#
_entry.id   AF-A0A4Z2CDD7-F1
#
_cell.length_a   1.000
_cell.length_b   1.000
_cell.length_c   1.000
_cell.angle_alpha   90.00
_cell.angle_beta   90.00
_cell.angle_gamma   90.00
#
_symmetry.space_group_name_H-M   'P 1'
#
loop_
_entity.id
_entity.type
_entity.pdbx_description
1 polymer ?
#
loop_
_entity_poly.entity_id
_entity_poly.type
_entity_poly.pdbx_seq_one_letter_code
_entity_poly.pdbx_strand_id
1 'polypeptide(L)'
;MKDLSRVSGKIWVCWRRRRTTNSEQSEIRYSISFFLYKNYIKKHSILPTLVFPSDYHKKQNTLAALRKKALDKNPDEFYFNMISSQLQDGVHVAKKDKEEMMTEEQKKVMRTQDIKYVEMKRVAEAKKIERLKGELHLLDADGKQNNKHTFFVDSAKEVQNFDLANQLQTAPELVNRVYNRPTLETLERKSVQGDLNPHNIMKLARIRKHQYKILSQRIVREKKMFVIAQKIQTRKDLQDKNKKVKVKKETQTTAAIYKFEAKRKR
;
A
#
# COMPACT_ATOMS: atom_id res chain seq x y z
N MET A 1 -36.79 -32.25 67.42
CA MET A 1 -35.52 -33.00 67.48
C MET A 1 -35.69 -34.30 66.72
N LYS A 2 -34.78 -34.55 65.76
CA LYS A 2 -34.29 -35.86 65.29
C LYS A 2 -35.28 -36.75 64.53
N ASP A 3 -35.14 -36.89 63.21
CA ASP A 3 -34.24 -37.86 62.49
C ASP A 3 -35.02 -39.18 62.23
N LEU A 4 -34.83 -40.02 61.19
CA LEU A 4 -33.81 -40.24 60.15
C LEU A 4 -34.35 -41.30 59.15
N SER A 5 -33.75 -41.35 57.93
CA SER A 5 -33.51 -42.51 57.03
C SER A 5 -34.70 -43.35 56.46
N ARG A 6 -34.94 -43.51 55.15
CA ARG A 6 -34.16 -43.99 53.96
C ARG A 6 -34.02 -45.53 53.87
N VAL A 7 -34.70 -46.18 52.90
CA VAL A 7 -34.30 -47.44 52.22
C VAL A 7 -34.85 -47.48 50.78
N SER A 8 -34.15 -48.24 49.93
CA SER A 8 -34.00 -48.33 48.47
C SER A 8 -35.06 -49.11 47.65
N GLY A 9 -35.00 -48.94 46.31
CA GLY A 9 -35.54 -49.90 45.32
C GLY A 9 -35.20 -49.53 43.87
N LYS A 10 -34.47 -50.38 43.15
CA LYS A 10 -34.24 -50.36 41.69
C LYS A 10 -35.20 -51.34 40.99
N ILE A 11 -35.56 -51.12 39.72
CA ILE A 11 -35.59 -52.08 38.58
C ILE A 11 -36.15 -51.36 37.32
N TRP A 12 -35.58 -51.68 36.15
CA TRP A 12 -35.89 -51.18 34.80
C TRP A 12 -36.93 -52.05 34.06
N VAL A 13 -37.54 -51.51 32.98
CA VAL A 13 -37.76 -52.11 31.63
C VAL A 13 -39.14 -51.79 30.97
N CYS A 14 -39.07 -50.98 29.89
CA CYS A 14 -39.69 -51.09 28.55
C CYS A 14 -41.12 -50.64 28.09
N TRP A 15 -41.06 -50.13 26.83
CA TRP A 15 -41.95 -50.26 25.65
C TRP A 15 -43.28 -49.49 25.55
N ARG A 16 -43.28 -48.40 24.75
CA ARG A 16 -44.16 -48.12 23.58
C ARG A 16 -43.80 -46.72 23.03
N ARG A 17 -43.77 -46.44 21.73
CA ARG A 17 -44.90 -46.57 20.80
C ARG A 17 -44.39 -46.46 19.35
N ARG A 18 -44.81 -47.40 18.50
CA ARG A 18 -44.67 -47.36 17.03
C ARG A 18 -45.91 -46.67 16.44
N ARG A 19 -45.74 -45.71 15.54
CA ARG A 19 -46.48 -45.62 14.27
C ARG A 19 -45.87 -44.55 13.35
N THR A 20 -45.27 -45.05 12.27
CA THR A 20 -44.91 -44.33 11.06
C THR A 20 -46.15 -44.09 10.21
N THR A 21 -46.36 -42.87 9.73
CA THR A 21 -47.23 -42.60 8.57
C THR A 21 -46.58 -41.53 7.71
N ASN A 22 -46.45 -41.87 6.43
CA ASN A 22 -45.82 -41.16 5.32
C ASN A 22 -46.06 -39.63 5.29
N SER A 23 -44.97 -38.89 5.03
CA SER A 23 -45.04 -37.72 4.15
C SER A 23 -43.89 -37.85 3.16
N GLU A 24 -44.25 -38.00 1.91
CA GLU A 24 -43.37 -38.23 0.77
C GLU A 24 -42.43 -37.05 0.59
N GLN A 25 -41.11 -37.30 0.62
CA GLN A 25 -40.13 -36.31 0.18
C GLN A 25 -40.11 -36.29 -1.35
N SER A 26 -40.75 -35.28 -1.95
CA SER A 26 -40.61 -35.02 -3.38
C SER A 26 -39.19 -34.51 -3.68
N GLU A 27 -38.40 -35.34 -4.35
CA GLU A 27 -37.13 -34.95 -4.96
C GLU A 27 -37.35 -33.87 -6.01
N ILE A 28 -36.82 -32.66 -5.78
CA ILE A 28 -36.73 -31.63 -6.82
C ILE A 28 -35.35 -31.71 -7.46
N ARG A 29 -35.36 -32.15 -8.73
CA ARG A 29 -34.23 -32.16 -9.65
C ARG A 29 -33.59 -30.78 -9.75
N TYR A 30 -32.32 -30.67 -9.39
CA TYR A 30 -31.51 -29.47 -9.58
C TYR A 30 -31.04 -29.37 -11.04
N SER A 31 -31.51 -28.36 -11.77
CA SER A 31 -30.79 -27.84 -12.93
C SER A 31 -29.73 -26.83 -12.46
N ILE A 32 -28.49 -27.30 -12.41
CA ILE A 32 -27.31 -26.59 -11.91
C ILE A 32 -26.84 -25.61 -13.01
N SER A 33 -27.24 -24.34 -12.96
CA SER A 33 -26.38 -23.25 -13.52
C SER A 33 -26.79 -21.80 -13.27
N PHE A 34 -27.92 -21.47 -12.64
CA PHE A 34 -28.30 -20.05 -12.47
C PHE A 34 -28.41 -19.55 -11.01
N PHE A 35 -28.08 -20.41 -10.03
CA PHE A 35 -28.44 -20.17 -8.63
C PHE A 35 -27.27 -19.97 -7.65
N LEU A 36 -26.03 -19.82 -8.14
CA LEU A 36 -24.88 -19.58 -7.27
C LEU A 36 -24.59 -18.09 -6.97
N TYR A 37 -25.20 -17.13 -7.69
CA TYR A 37 -24.99 -15.71 -7.39
C TYR A 37 -26.01 -15.12 -6.40
N LYS A 38 -27.22 -15.70 -6.29
CA LYS A 38 -28.26 -15.21 -5.34
C LYS A 38 -28.23 -15.88 -3.96
N ASN A 39 -27.49 -16.98 -3.81
CA ASN A 39 -27.57 -17.82 -2.61
C ASN A 39 -26.48 -17.61 -1.55
N TYR A 40 -25.53 -16.69 -1.78
CA TYR A 40 -24.60 -16.29 -0.73
C TYR A 40 -25.26 -15.36 0.32
N ILE A 41 -26.47 -14.86 0.07
CA ILE A 41 -27.17 -13.88 0.94
C ILE A 41 -28.18 -14.55 1.90
N LYS A 42 -28.42 -15.87 1.82
CA LYS A 42 -29.55 -16.48 2.54
C LYS A 42 -29.24 -17.67 3.45
N LYS A 43 -27.96 -17.94 3.76
CA LYS A 43 -27.57 -19.11 4.59
C LYS A 43 -26.87 -18.80 5.91
N HIS A 44 -26.94 -17.56 6.41
CA HIS A 44 -26.63 -17.22 7.80
C HIS A 44 -27.87 -16.65 8.49
N SER A 45 -28.68 -17.58 9.01
CA SER A 45 -29.54 -17.53 10.21
C SER A 45 -29.75 -16.20 10.95
N ILE A 46 -30.34 -15.17 10.32
CA ILE A 46 -31.12 -14.12 11.01
C ILE A 46 -32.29 -13.77 10.08
N LEU A 47 -33.51 -14.08 10.49
CA LEU A 47 -34.73 -13.81 9.71
C LEU A 47 -34.89 -12.29 9.46
N PRO A 48 -34.92 -11.80 8.20
CA PRO A 48 -35.10 -10.38 7.89
C PRO A 48 -36.59 -9.95 7.89
N THR A 49 -37.52 -10.80 8.31
CA THR A 49 -38.96 -10.60 8.07
C THR A 49 -39.68 -9.79 9.15
N LEU A 50 -39.10 -9.58 10.34
CA LEU A 50 -39.73 -8.79 11.42
C LEU A 50 -39.06 -7.42 11.67
N VAL A 51 -37.79 -7.26 11.29
CA VAL A 51 -37.03 -6.01 11.53
C VAL A 51 -37.34 -4.96 10.45
N PHE A 52 -37.64 -5.38 9.21
CA PHE A 52 -37.85 -4.46 8.08
C PHE A 52 -39.16 -3.65 8.16
N PRO A 53 -40.33 -4.24 8.49
CA PRO A 53 -41.58 -3.49 8.60
C PRO A 53 -41.58 -2.52 9.79
N SER A 54 -41.02 -2.95 10.93
CA SER A 54 -40.95 -2.13 12.13
C SER A 54 -40.03 -0.92 11.95
N ASP A 55 -38.89 -1.07 11.29
CA ASP A 55 -38.01 0.07 10.98
C ASP A 55 -38.58 1.02 9.92
N TYR A 56 -39.34 0.51 8.95
CA TYR A 56 -40.05 1.35 8.00
C TYR A 56 -41.10 2.23 8.69
N HIS A 57 -41.93 1.65 9.57
CA HIS A 57 -42.92 2.42 10.32
C HIS A 57 -42.28 3.43 11.28
N LYS A 58 -41.16 3.10 11.92
CA LYS A 58 -40.39 4.07 12.73
C LYS A 58 -39.94 5.27 11.89
N LYS A 59 -39.39 5.04 10.69
CA LYS A 59 -38.96 6.12 9.78
C LYS A 59 -40.14 6.97 9.29
N GLN A 60 -41.28 6.36 9.00
CA GLN A 60 -42.49 7.10 8.63
C GLN A 60 -42.98 7.98 9.79
N ASN A 61 -43.00 7.44 11.01
CA ASN A 61 -43.41 8.18 12.20
C ASN A 61 -42.44 9.34 12.51
N THR A 62 -41.13 9.15 12.35
CA THR A 62 -40.16 10.25 12.54
C THR A 62 -40.31 11.34 11.49
N LEU A 63 -40.52 10.99 10.21
CA LEU A 63 -40.78 11.97 9.15
C LEU A 63 -42.09 12.75 9.38
N ALA A 64 -43.15 12.06 9.82
CA ALA A 64 -44.42 12.71 10.16
C ALA A 64 -44.25 13.71 11.32
N ALA A 65 -43.51 13.32 12.36
CA ALA A 65 -43.20 14.19 13.49
C ALA A 65 -42.35 15.41 13.08
N LEU A 66 -41.34 15.23 12.20
CA LEU A 66 -40.53 16.32 11.68
C LEU A 66 -41.35 17.29 10.81
N ARG A 67 -42.26 16.78 9.98
CA ARG A 67 -43.18 17.61 9.19
C ARG A 67 -44.10 18.43 10.08
N LYS A 68 -44.68 17.82 11.12
CA LYS A 68 -45.50 18.54 12.10
C LYS A 68 -44.71 19.65 12.79
N LYS A 69 -43.49 19.36 13.25
CA LYS A 69 -42.60 20.39 13.84
C LYS A 69 -42.25 21.52 12.87
N ALA A 70 -42.12 21.23 11.58
CA ALA A 70 -41.86 22.25 10.57
C ALA A 70 -43.09 23.14 10.30
N LEU A 71 -44.31 22.59 10.39
CA LEU A 71 -45.56 23.35 10.26
C LEU A 71 -45.84 24.21 11.50
N ASP A 72 -45.60 23.67 12.69
CA ASP A 72 -45.81 24.34 13.98
C ASP A 72 -44.69 25.34 14.34
N LYS A 73 -43.77 25.64 13.40
CA LYS A 73 -42.60 26.49 13.65
C LYS A 73 -42.99 27.95 13.84
N ASN A 74 -42.50 28.58 14.92
CA ASN A 74 -42.67 30.01 15.16
C ASN A 74 -41.63 30.82 14.34
N PRO A 75 -42.03 31.75 13.45
CA PRO A 75 -41.10 32.56 12.67
C PRO A 75 -40.21 33.49 13.52
N ASP A 76 -40.67 33.87 14.72
CA ASP A 76 -39.97 34.79 15.62
C ASP A 76 -39.12 34.05 16.68
N GLU A 77 -38.96 32.72 16.56
CA GLU A 77 -38.15 31.95 17.51
C GLU A 77 -36.67 32.35 17.43
N PHE A 78 -36.06 32.63 18.58
CA PHE A 78 -34.65 32.98 18.68
C PHE A 78 -33.93 32.09 19.69
N TYR A 79 -32.85 31.43 19.25
CA TYR A 79 -31.93 30.68 20.09
C TYR A 79 -30.55 31.30 19.97
N PHE A 80 -29.81 31.44 21.08
CA PHE A 80 -28.45 32.01 21.07
C PHE A 80 -27.47 31.27 20.13
N ASN A 81 -27.70 29.97 19.90
CA ASN A 81 -26.92 29.18 18.96
C ASN A 81 -27.08 29.63 17.50
N MET A 82 -28.17 30.33 17.14
CA MET A 82 -28.36 30.91 15.81
C MET A 82 -27.36 32.01 15.47
N ILE A 83 -26.73 32.65 16.47
CA ILE A 83 -25.66 33.63 16.25
C ILE A 83 -24.40 32.92 15.71
N SER A 84 -24.16 31.69 16.14
CA SER A 84 -22.96 30.93 15.78
C SER A 84 -23.20 29.94 14.65
N SER A 85 -24.39 29.38 14.48
CA SER A 85 -24.72 28.50 13.35
C SER A 85 -25.06 29.30 12.09
N GLN A 86 -24.72 28.74 10.92
CA GLN A 86 -25.07 29.32 9.63
C GLN A 86 -25.88 28.31 8.82
N LEU A 87 -26.95 28.79 8.19
CA LEU A 87 -27.72 28.06 7.20
C LEU A 87 -27.16 28.44 5.82
N GLN A 88 -26.78 27.46 5.02
CA GLN A 88 -26.48 27.66 3.59
C GLN A 88 -27.56 26.92 2.80
N ASP A 89 -28.27 27.63 1.92
CA ASP A 89 -29.36 27.10 1.10
C ASP A 89 -30.44 26.33 1.92
N GLY A 90 -30.71 26.79 3.14
CA GLY A 90 -31.70 26.19 4.05
C GLY A 90 -31.24 24.96 4.83
N VAL A 91 -29.98 24.52 4.67
CA VAL A 91 -29.39 23.40 5.41
C VAL A 91 -28.37 23.91 6.44
N HIS A 92 -28.45 23.37 7.66
CA HIS A 92 -27.53 23.75 8.73
C HIS A 92 -26.12 23.23 8.45
N VAL A 93 -25.17 24.13 8.22
CA VAL A 93 -23.76 23.77 8.05
C VAL A 93 -23.09 23.84 9.41
N ALA A 94 -22.63 22.69 9.91
CA ALA A 94 -21.80 22.66 11.11
C ALA A 94 -20.55 23.52 10.84
N LYS A 95 -20.29 24.50 11.71
CA LYS A 95 -19.01 25.20 11.69
C LYS A 95 -17.92 24.15 11.87
N LYS A 96 -17.03 24.03 10.88
CA LYS A 96 -15.75 23.36 11.10
C LYS A 96 -15.08 24.09 12.24
N ASP A 97 -14.56 23.35 13.22
CA ASP A 97 -13.76 23.93 14.30
C ASP A 97 -12.82 24.95 13.68
N LYS A 98 -12.83 26.17 14.23
CA LYS A 98 -12.00 27.28 13.73
C LYS A 98 -10.61 26.70 13.52
N GLU A 99 -10.16 26.65 12.26
CA GLU A 99 -8.76 26.31 11.95
C GLU A 99 -7.93 27.09 12.95
N GLU A 100 -7.16 26.38 13.80
CA GLU A 100 -6.35 27.02 14.81
C GLU A 100 -5.65 28.20 14.15
N MET A 101 -5.94 29.40 14.63
CA MET A 101 -5.44 30.66 14.08
C MET A 101 -3.95 30.76 14.39
N MET A 102 -3.16 29.88 13.78
CA MET A 102 -1.72 29.83 13.91
C MET A 102 -1.17 31.10 13.31
N THR A 103 -0.41 31.85 14.10
CA THR A 103 0.26 33.06 13.64
C THR A 103 1.20 32.71 12.49
N GLU A 104 1.50 33.68 11.63
CA GLU A 104 2.42 33.45 10.51
C GLU A 104 3.80 32.97 10.97
N GLU A 105 4.22 33.40 12.16
CA GLU A 105 5.47 32.99 12.80
C GLU A 105 5.44 31.51 13.20
N GLN A 106 4.36 31.06 13.86
CA GLN A 106 4.17 29.64 14.19
C GLN A 106 4.19 28.77 12.93
N LYS A 107 3.50 29.23 11.86
CA LYS A 107 3.51 28.54 10.55
C LYS A 107 4.92 28.44 9.95
N LYS A 108 5.77 29.46 10.11
CA LYS A 108 7.18 29.43 9.65
C LYS A 108 8.02 28.45 10.46
N VAL A 109 7.83 28.41 11.78
CA VAL A 109 8.54 27.48 12.68
C VAL A 109 8.18 26.04 12.34
N MET A 110 6.89 25.72 12.23
CA MET A 110 6.41 24.38 11.86
C MET A 110 7.00 23.90 10.52
N ARG A 111 6.94 24.73 9.47
CA ARG A 111 7.53 24.37 8.18
C ARG A 111 9.03 24.16 8.23
N THR A 112 9.74 24.93 9.07
CA THR A 112 11.19 24.76 9.25
C THR A 112 11.50 23.43 9.92
N GLN A 113 10.68 22.99 10.88
CA GLN A 113 10.79 21.67 11.50
C GLN A 113 10.50 20.55 10.50
N ASP A 114 9.44 20.71 9.69
CA ASP A 114 9.07 19.74 8.65
C ASP A 114 10.18 19.53 7.62
N ILE A 115 10.77 20.62 7.11
CA ILE A 115 11.89 20.54 6.15
C ILE A 115 13.06 19.78 6.77
N LYS A 116 13.48 20.15 7.98
CA LYS A 116 14.59 19.50 8.69
C LYS A 116 14.32 18.01 8.90
N TYR A 117 13.09 17.65 9.27
CA TYR A 117 12.70 16.25 9.44
C TYR A 117 12.79 15.46 8.13
N VAL A 118 12.23 16.00 7.04
CA VAL A 118 12.27 15.34 5.72
C VAL A 118 13.71 15.22 5.22
N GLU A 119 14.53 16.25 5.39
CA GLU A 119 15.95 16.24 5.03
C GLU A 119 16.74 15.19 5.82
N MET A 120 16.56 15.15 7.14
CA MET A 120 17.17 14.12 8.00
C MET A 120 16.80 12.71 7.51
N LYS A 121 15.51 12.47 7.22
CA LYS A 121 15.06 11.17 6.68
C LYS A 121 15.66 10.88 5.31
N ARG A 122 15.77 11.88 4.43
CA ARG A 122 16.41 11.73 3.11
C ARG A 122 17.88 11.34 3.24
N VAL A 123 18.63 11.99 4.12
CA VAL A 123 20.06 11.66 4.38
C VAL A 123 20.19 10.25 4.94
N ALA A 124 19.32 9.85 5.87
CA ALA A 124 19.32 8.50 6.40
C ALA A 124 19.04 7.44 5.31
N GLU A 125 18.10 7.70 4.39
CA GLU A 125 17.85 6.83 3.24
C GLU A 125 19.04 6.81 2.27
N ALA A 126 19.65 7.95 1.96
CA ALA A 126 20.82 8.03 1.11
C ALA A 126 21.98 7.19 1.64
N LYS A 127 22.30 7.31 2.94
CA LYS A 127 23.33 6.47 3.60
C LYS A 127 22.99 4.98 3.55
N LYS A 128 21.71 4.62 3.70
CA LYS A 128 21.26 3.22 3.56
C LYS A 128 21.41 2.71 2.12
N ILE A 129 21.12 3.56 1.13
CA ILE A 129 21.32 3.24 -0.29
C ILE A 129 22.80 3.04 -0.58
N GLU A 130 23.68 3.94 -0.10
CA GLU A 130 25.14 3.82 -0.28
C GLU A 130 25.68 2.53 0.33
N ARG A 131 25.29 2.22 1.57
CA ARG A 131 25.67 0.96 2.22
C ARG A 131 25.21 -0.26 1.42
N LEU A 132 23.94 -0.29 1.00
CA LEU A 132 23.41 -1.40 0.19
C LEU A 132 24.08 -1.49 -1.18
N LYS A 133 24.43 -0.37 -1.81
CA LYS A 133 25.20 -0.37 -3.06
C LYS A 133 26.64 -0.86 -2.87
N GLY A 134 27.25 -0.60 -1.72
CA GLY A 134 28.57 -1.14 -1.39
C GLY A 134 28.54 -2.64 -1.11
N GLU A 135 27.51 -3.12 -0.42
CA GLU A 135 27.30 -4.55 -0.16
C GLU A 135 26.89 -5.33 -1.43
N LEU A 136 26.16 -4.69 -2.35
CA LEU A 136 25.60 -5.32 -3.53
C LEU A 136 26.42 -4.91 -4.76
N HIS A 137 27.26 -5.81 -5.30
CA HIS A 137 28.17 -5.52 -6.42
C HIS A 137 27.49 -5.16 -7.78
N LEU A 138 26.15 -5.10 -7.84
CA LEU A 138 25.32 -4.71 -9.00
C LEU A 138 25.64 -5.50 -10.30
N LEU A 139 26.21 -6.69 -10.19
CA LEU A 139 26.70 -7.45 -11.34
C LEU A 139 25.57 -8.07 -12.18
N ASP A 140 24.52 -8.54 -11.51
CA ASP A 140 23.33 -9.21 -12.07
C ASP A 140 22.08 -8.30 -12.09
N ALA A 141 22.25 -6.98 -11.98
CA ALA A 141 21.11 -6.08 -11.91
C ALA A 141 20.50 -5.84 -13.30
N ASP A 142 19.20 -6.07 -13.45
CA ASP A 142 18.44 -5.71 -14.65
C ASP A 142 18.52 -4.18 -14.89
N GLY A 143 18.89 -3.76 -16.10
CA GLY A 143 19.08 -2.35 -16.45
C GLY A 143 20.48 -1.79 -16.20
N LYS A 144 21.49 -2.65 -16.02
CA LYS A 144 22.90 -2.25 -16.06
C LYS A 144 23.24 -1.62 -17.41
N GLN A 145 24.14 -0.64 -17.41
CA GLN A 145 24.73 -0.12 -18.63
C GLN A 145 25.51 -1.23 -19.36
N ASN A 146 25.13 -1.49 -20.62
CA ASN A 146 25.82 -2.44 -21.47
C ASN A 146 27.19 -1.86 -21.81
N ASN A 147 28.25 -2.45 -21.25
CA ASN A 147 29.62 -2.03 -21.59
C ASN A 147 30.04 -2.67 -22.93
N LYS A 148 30.77 -1.92 -23.74
CA LYS A 148 31.31 -2.40 -25.02
C LYS A 148 32.72 -2.92 -24.81
N HIS A 149 32.97 -4.15 -25.21
CA HIS A 149 34.32 -4.74 -25.22
C HIS A 149 34.73 -4.99 -26.68
N THR A 150 35.75 -4.29 -27.14
CA THR A 150 36.25 -4.37 -28.53
C THR A 150 37.52 -5.21 -28.57
N PHE A 151 37.54 -6.22 -29.44
CA PHE A 151 38.74 -7.01 -29.72
C PHE A 151 39.45 -6.44 -30.94
N PHE A 152 40.77 -6.31 -30.84
CA PHE A 152 41.63 -5.93 -31.96
C PHE A 152 42.27 -7.19 -32.53
N VAL A 153 42.29 -7.26 -33.85
CA VAL A 153 42.73 -8.44 -34.62
C VAL A 153 43.51 -7.91 -35.81
N ASP A 154 44.60 -8.58 -36.16
CA ASP A 154 45.59 -8.05 -37.12
C ASP A 154 45.15 -8.28 -38.58
N SER A 155 44.40 -9.35 -38.86
CA SER A 155 44.00 -9.72 -40.21
C SER A 155 42.49 -9.64 -40.45
N ALA A 156 42.08 -9.16 -41.62
CA ALA A 156 40.67 -9.12 -42.03
C ALA A 156 40.02 -10.51 -42.14
N LYS A 157 40.81 -11.56 -42.40
CA LYS A 157 40.32 -12.95 -42.44
C LYS A 157 39.97 -13.47 -41.04
N GLU A 158 40.74 -13.06 -40.04
CA GLU A 158 40.52 -13.45 -38.65
C GLU A 158 39.27 -12.77 -38.09
N VAL A 159 38.96 -11.54 -38.53
CA VAL A 159 37.70 -10.87 -38.19
C VAL A 159 36.48 -11.68 -38.66
N GLN A 160 36.54 -12.31 -39.85
CA GLN A 160 35.42 -13.10 -40.38
C GLN A 160 35.22 -14.43 -39.63
N ASN A 161 36.32 -15.06 -39.18
CA ASN A 161 36.29 -16.35 -38.48
C ASN A 161 36.39 -16.20 -36.95
N PHE A 162 36.10 -15.01 -36.41
CA PHE A 162 36.35 -14.70 -35.01
C PHE A 162 35.37 -15.44 -34.10
N ASP A 163 35.87 -16.39 -33.31
CA ASP A 163 35.11 -17.05 -32.25
C ASP A 163 35.54 -16.56 -30.86
N LEU A 164 34.56 -16.02 -30.14
CA LEU A 164 34.74 -15.49 -28.78
C LEU A 164 35.09 -16.57 -27.76
N ALA A 165 34.55 -17.78 -27.90
CA ALA A 165 34.77 -18.85 -26.93
C ALA A 165 36.23 -19.32 -26.96
N ASN A 166 36.74 -19.55 -28.18
CA ASN A 166 38.13 -19.92 -28.43
C ASN A 166 39.10 -18.81 -28.03
N GLN A 167 38.82 -17.56 -28.40
CA GLN A 167 39.68 -16.43 -28.06
C GLN A 167 39.84 -16.23 -26.55
N LEU A 168 38.76 -16.47 -25.79
CA LEU A 168 38.77 -16.36 -24.32
C LEU A 168 39.16 -17.68 -23.63
N GLN A 169 39.34 -18.77 -24.38
CA GLN A 169 39.58 -20.13 -23.86
C GLN A 169 38.55 -20.54 -22.79
N THR A 170 37.29 -20.18 -23.01
CA THR A 170 36.19 -20.41 -22.06
C THR A 170 35.09 -21.25 -22.68
N ALA A 171 34.35 -21.98 -21.85
CA ALA A 171 33.16 -22.71 -22.30
C ALA A 171 32.14 -21.74 -22.94
N PRO A 172 31.44 -22.17 -24.02
CA PRO A 172 30.51 -21.31 -24.76
C PRO A 172 29.37 -20.76 -23.88
N GLU A 173 28.94 -21.52 -22.86
CA GLU A 173 27.90 -21.10 -21.90
C GLU A 173 28.28 -19.86 -21.08
N LEU A 174 29.58 -19.68 -20.83
CA LEU A 174 30.11 -18.59 -19.98
C LEU A 174 30.40 -17.31 -20.78
N VAL A 175 30.36 -17.37 -22.11
CA VAL A 175 30.66 -16.22 -23.01
C VAL A 175 29.68 -15.06 -22.79
N ASN A 176 28.44 -15.35 -22.39
CA ASN A 176 27.45 -14.32 -22.12
C ASN A 176 27.66 -13.59 -20.77
N ARG A 177 28.41 -14.19 -19.83
CA ARG A 177 28.54 -13.66 -18.46
C ARG A 177 29.65 -12.63 -18.36
N VAL A 178 29.41 -11.37 -17.99
CA VAL A 178 30.45 -10.32 -18.04
C VAL A 178 31.64 -10.52 -17.08
N TYR A 179 31.46 -11.20 -15.96
CA TYR A 179 32.44 -11.31 -14.88
C TYR A 179 32.67 -12.76 -14.46
N ASN A 180 33.84 -13.04 -13.87
CA ASN A 180 34.22 -14.39 -13.41
C ASN A 180 34.00 -15.45 -14.51
N ARG A 181 34.73 -15.29 -15.61
CA ARG A 181 34.82 -16.21 -16.76
C ARG A 181 36.12 -17.03 -16.61
N PRO A 182 36.10 -18.20 -15.96
CA PRO A 182 37.28 -19.06 -15.84
C PRO A 182 37.65 -19.68 -17.20
N THR A 183 38.95 -19.85 -17.45
CA THR A 183 39.45 -20.62 -18.59
C THR A 183 39.24 -22.12 -18.38
N LEU A 184 39.24 -22.90 -19.46
CA LEU A 184 39.10 -24.36 -19.39
C LEU A 184 40.17 -25.00 -18.48
N GLU A 185 41.43 -24.60 -18.61
CA GLU A 185 42.50 -25.05 -17.70
C GLU A 185 42.22 -24.72 -16.23
N THR A 186 41.62 -23.56 -15.96
CA THR A 186 41.29 -23.15 -14.58
C THR A 186 40.18 -24.03 -14.01
N LEU A 187 39.20 -24.42 -14.84
CA LEU A 187 38.12 -25.33 -14.44
C LEU A 187 38.63 -26.74 -14.13
N GLU A 188 39.65 -27.20 -14.86
CA GLU A 188 40.29 -28.50 -14.61
C GLU A 188 41.13 -28.49 -13.34
N ARG A 189 41.89 -27.42 -13.10
CA ARG A 189 42.85 -27.36 -11.99
C ARG A 189 42.24 -26.98 -10.64
N LYS A 190 41.21 -26.14 -10.62
CA LYS A 190 40.68 -25.55 -9.36
C LYS A 190 39.33 -26.14 -8.99
N SER A 191 39.18 -26.48 -7.71
CA SER A 191 37.87 -26.81 -7.13
C SER A 191 37.04 -25.54 -6.91
N VAL A 192 35.72 -25.67 -7.04
CA VAL A 192 34.78 -24.58 -6.81
C VAL A 192 34.76 -24.22 -5.33
N GLN A 193 35.07 -22.96 -5.02
CA GLN A 193 34.96 -22.43 -3.66
C GLN A 193 33.55 -21.92 -3.41
N GLY A 194 32.83 -22.59 -2.51
CA GLY A 194 31.49 -22.18 -2.09
C GLY A 194 30.56 -23.35 -1.80
N ASP A 195 29.29 -23.01 -1.57
CA ASP A 195 28.23 -23.97 -1.28
C ASP A 195 27.77 -24.64 -2.60
N LEU A 196 27.98 -25.95 -2.73
CA LEU A 196 27.62 -26.72 -3.93
C LEU A 196 26.18 -27.25 -3.88
N ASN A 197 25.56 -27.21 -2.69
CA ASN A 197 24.21 -27.70 -2.49
C ASN A 197 23.20 -26.85 -3.28
N PRO A 198 22.42 -27.43 -4.21
CA PRO A 198 21.46 -26.67 -5.03
C PRO A 198 20.48 -25.85 -4.20
N HIS A 199 20.05 -26.40 -3.06
CA HIS A 199 19.15 -25.72 -2.13
C HIS A 199 19.75 -24.42 -1.56
N ASN A 200 21.02 -24.47 -1.14
CA ASN A 200 21.71 -23.30 -0.58
C ASN A 200 21.93 -22.24 -1.67
N ILE A 201 22.27 -22.65 -2.89
CA ILE A 201 22.41 -21.75 -4.04
C ILE A 201 21.10 -21.02 -4.34
N MET A 202 19.97 -21.74 -4.37
CA MET A 202 18.64 -21.12 -4.57
C MET A 202 18.28 -20.14 -3.44
N LYS A 203 18.61 -20.50 -2.19
CA LYS A 203 18.40 -19.60 -1.04
C LYS A 203 19.21 -18.31 -1.17
N LEU A 204 20.48 -18.40 -1.57
CA LEU A 204 21.35 -17.24 -1.82
C LEU A 204 20.81 -16.36 -2.96
N ALA A 205 20.35 -16.97 -4.06
CA ALA A 205 19.74 -16.24 -5.16
C ALA A 205 18.46 -15.49 -4.73
N ARG A 206 17.63 -16.11 -3.88
CA ARG A 206 16.44 -15.46 -3.31
C ARG A 206 16.81 -14.28 -2.41
N ILE A 207 17.81 -14.42 -1.55
CA ILE A 207 18.31 -13.33 -0.70
C ILE A 207 18.83 -12.17 -1.56
N ARG A 208 19.64 -12.47 -2.57
CA ARG A 208 20.18 -11.49 -3.52
C ARG A 208 19.06 -10.71 -4.21
N LYS A 209 18.07 -11.41 -4.77
CA LYS A 209 16.90 -10.79 -5.42
C LYS A 209 16.11 -9.89 -4.45
N HIS A 210 15.97 -10.32 -3.19
CA HIS A 210 15.31 -9.53 -2.16
C HIS A 210 16.08 -8.24 -1.83
N GLN A 211 17.41 -8.30 -1.74
CA GLN A 211 18.25 -7.10 -1.52
C GLN A 211 18.13 -6.10 -2.68
N TYR A 212 18.13 -6.55 -3.93
CA TYR A 212 17.87 -5.67 -5.09
C TYR A 212 16.49 -5.02 -5.01
N LYS A 213 15.45 -5.76 -4.61
CA LYS A 213 14.11 -5.21 -4.41
C LYS A 213 14.09 -4.12 -3.34
N ILE A 214 14.75 -4.34 -2.20
CA ILE A 214 14.88 -3.35 -1.13
C ILE A 214 15.60 -2.10 -1.65
N LEU A 215 16.72 -2.28 -2.35
CA LEU A 215 17.50 -1.17 -2.92
C LEU A 215 16.65 -0.33 -3.87
N SER A 216 15.93 -0.97 -4.79
CA SER A 216 15.01 -0.29 -5.73
C SER A 216 13.94 0.52 -4.99
N GLN A 217 13.29 -0.08 -3.99
CA GLN A 217 12.28 0.61 -3.18
C GLN A 217 12.85 1.81 -2.42
N ARG A 218 14.07 1.70 -1.87
CA ARG A 218 14.75 2.81 -1.19
C ARG A 218 15.09 3.94 -2.14
N ILE A 219 15.58 3.64 -3.34
CA ILE A 219 15.84 4.67 -4.38
C ILE A 219 14.55 5.41 -4.73
N VAL A 220 13.44 4.68 -4.90
CA VAL A 220 12.13 5.32 -5.15
C VAL A 220 11.68 6.18 -3.97
N ARG A 221 11.89 5.71 -2.73
CA ARG A 221 11.56 6.45 -1.51
C ARG A 221 12.39 7.72 -1.37
N GLU A 222 13.68 7.67 -1.63
CA GLU A 222 14.58 8.83 -1.63
C GLU A 222 14.10 9.89 -2.64
N LYS A 223 13.79 9.48 -3.87
CA LYS A 223 13.23 10.39 -4.89
C LYS A 223 11.94 11.05 -4.44
N LYS A 224 11.03 10.30 -3.80
CA LYS A 224 9.79 10.87 -3.25
C LYS A 224 10.07 11.89 -2.15
N MET A 225 10.97 11.58 -1.23
CA MET A 225 11.38 12.50 -0.16
C MET A 225 12.04 13.76 -0.71
N PHE A 226 12.85 13.63 -1.76
CA PHE A 226 13.46 14.77 -2.46
C PHE A 226 12.41 15.72 -3.05
N VAL A 227 11.39 15.18 -3.73
CA VAL A 227 10.29 15.99 -4.28
C VAL A 227 9.49 16.67 -3.18
N ILE A 228 9.20 15.97 -2.08
CA ILE A 228 8.51 16.55 -0.91
C ILE A 228 9.34 17.70 -0.32
N ALA A 229 10.65 17.49 -0.11
CA ALA A 229 11.54 18.53 0.41
C ALA A 229 11.53 19.77 -0.50
N GLN A 230 11.64 19.59 -1.82
CA GLN A 230 11.55 20.70 -2.78
C GLN A 230 10.22 21.45 -2.70
N LYS A 231 9.10 20.74 -2.56
CA LYS A 231 7.77 21.36 -2.43
C LYS A 231 7.65 22.21 -1.17
N ILE A 232 8.12 21.69 -0.04
CA ILE A 232 8.06 22.42 1.23
C ILE A 232 9.01 23.63 1.19
N GLN A 233 10.22 23.45 0.64
CA GLN A 233 11.16 24.55 0.44
C GLN A 233 10.58 25.64 -0.47
N THR A 234 9.99 25.25 -1.61
CA THR A 234 9.32 26.21 -2.50
C THR A 234 8.23 26.97 -1.77
N ARG A 235 7.39 26.31 -0.96
CA ARG A 235 6.35 26.99 -0.16
C ARG A 235 6.92 27.96 0.86
N LYS A 236 8.07 27.64 1.47
CA LYS A 236 8.81 28.53 2.36
C LYS A 236 9.30 29.77 1.61
N ASP A 237 9.94 29.58 0.46
CA ASP A 237 10.47 30.68 -0.37
C ASP A 237 9.35 31.57 -0.92
N LEU A 238 8.17 31.00 -1.18
CA LEU A 238 6.97 31.76 -1.57
C LEU A 238 6.41 32.64 -0.46
N GLN A 239 6.81 32.48 0.80
CA GLN A 239 6.40 33.41 1.86
C GLN A 239 7.16 34.73 1.80
N ASP A 240 8.31 34.78 1.12
CA ASP A 240 9.02 36.04 0.90
C ASP A 240 8.14 36.99 0.07
N LYS A 241 8.12 38.26 0.46
CA LYS A 241 7.31 39.32 -0.18
C LYS A 241 7.85 39.75 -1.55
N ASN A 242 8.85 39.06 -2.09
CA ASN A 242 9.44 39.33 -3.40
C ASN A 242 8.45 39.05 -4.52
N LYS A 243 8.51 39.84 -5.59
CA LYS A 243 7.73 39.60 -6.81
C LYS A 243 8.17 38.29 -7.47
N LYS A 244 7.20 37.47 -7.87
CA LYS A 244 7.42 36.14 -8.43
C LYS A 244 6.33 35.78 -9.44
N VAL A 245 6.73 35.07 -10.49
CA VAL A 245 5.84 34.57 -11.54
C VAL A 245 5.95 33.05 -11.59
N LYS A 246 4.80 32.35 -11.56
CA LYS A 246 4.75 30.90 -11.69
C LYS A 246 5.00 30.51 -13.15
N VAL A 247 6.06 29.75 -13.41
CA VAL A 247 6.43 29.29 -14.76
C VAL A 247 5.85 27.91 -15.03
N LYS A 248 5.96 26.99 -14.07
CA LYS A 248 5.42 25.63 -14.17
C LYS A 248 4.57 25.28 -12.95
N LYS A 249 3.45 24.62 -13.19
CA LYS A 249 2.54 24.14 -12.13
C LYS A 249 3.15 22.95 -11.40
N GLU A 250 2.69 22.74 -10.16
CA GLU A 250 3.10 21.60 -9.33
C GLU A 250 2.52 20.31 -9.92
N THR A 251 3.33 19.25 -9.96
CA THR A 251 2.88 17.90 -10.32
C THR A 251 3.17 16.95 -9.15
N GLN A 252 2.77 15.68 -9.24
CA GLN A 252 3.09 14.70 -8.21
C GLN A 252 4.60 14.43 -8.11
N THR A 253 5.31 14.51 -9.24
CA THR A 253 6.73 14.16 -9.35
C THR A 253 7.67 15.35 -9.29
N THR A 254 7.18 16.58 -9.48
CA THR A 254 8.02 17.79 -9.47
C THR A 254 7.37 18.92 -8.70
N ALA A 255 8.19 19.69 -7.97
CA ALA A 255 7.75 20.94 -7.36
C ALA A 255 7.40 21.99 -8.43
N ALA A 256 6.55 22.97 -8.07
CA ALA A 256 6.27 24.11 -8.94
C ALA A 256 7.51 24.98 -9.13
N ILE A 257 7.71 25.49 -10.34
CA ILE A 257 8.85 26.34 -10.67
C ILE A 257 8.37 27.79 -10.75
N TYR A 258 9.06 28.67 -10.02
CA TYR A 258 8.81 30.10 -9.99
C TYR A 258 10.03 30.86 -10.46
N LYS A 259 9.80 31.93 -11.22
CA LYS A 259 10.80 32.93 -11.57
C LYS A 259 10.64 34.10 -10.62
N PHE A 260 11.66 34.35 -9.80
CA PHE A 260 11.72 35.51 -8.93
C PHE A 260 12.31 36.71 -9.68
N GLU A 261 11.88 37.92 -9.33
CA GLU A 261 12.48 39.15 -9.84
C GLU A 261 13.98 39.19 -9.48
N ALA A 262 14.82 39.57 -10.45
CA ALA A 262 16.27 39.66 -10.27
C ALA A 262 16.63 40.92 -9.46
N LYS A 263 16.38 40.87 -8.15
CA LYS A 263 16.68 41.94 -7.21
C LYS A 263 17.62 41.43 -6.12
N ARG A 264 18.76 42.10 -5.94
CA ARG A 264 19.69 41.80 -4.84
C ARG A 264 19.02 42.14 -3.50
N LYS A 265 19.04 41.20 -2.55
CA LYS A 265 18.66 41.47 -1.16
C LYS A 265 19.70 42.45 -0.60
N ARG A 266 19.25 43.61 -0.10
CA ARG A 266 20.09 44.57 0.62
C ARG A 266 20.41 44.02 2.00
#